data_AF-A0A6J1WF40-F1
#
_entry.id   AF-A0A6J1WF40-F1
#
_cell.length_a   1.000
_cell.length_b   1.000
_cell.length_c   1.000
_cell.angle_alpha   90.00
_cell.angle_beta   90.00
_cell.angle_gamma   90.00
#
_symmetry.space_group_name_H-M   'P 1'
#
loop_
_entity.id
_entity.type
_entity.pdbx_description
1 polymer ?
#
loop_
_entity_poly.entity_id
_entity_poly.type
_entity_poly.pdbx_seq_one_letter_code
_entity_poly.pdbx_strand_id
1 'polypeptide(L)'
;LYGALIPKLIGQKKASGSEDETVSTVACDEFRTHSPNLWTHIEQSLQHCNKPDLVLAHSNLVPILNVLANIARRYNFAYYSESRKEADESLLTNLVSLLGSPLYIVRRLSAKCIYNIYPFENVYTVVINQEYTSENVLHGNLILLTYYKTDCSKQTYFVNLKRKFTIIMDDGHSYLCRQLFEDLFTSDNLQLKDIRETLLEVANNSHKPGASSWANRRVEKYIETMDWNGVTEILEFIQEQADCEYYCKIILHKIKNNYDISKDKGILLTIAHVLLVFRKKFTISTIWKILYEISLKIEFTAFNEIKEIIEHIRINGVPYKSRYMLPFVARMSRTIEAHSLLYLSKIIYSLSDPETTDVDMRYIATLANNELANSFNTLSDIVKINSIKSAVTLLQDEDEDIRYLCASFYRNIKKQKVILQPYIVLQKIVTCEFLQSIFVTPENSIQTLVQDLLVTSLDSKCKGCDEYNPFTNDSKNIYMEVDVLLELIEKLKKDAL
;
A
#
# COMPACT_ATOMS: atom_id res chain seq x y z
N LEU A 1 -16.88 32.97 13.30
CA LEU A 1 -15.63 32.97 12.49
C LEU A 1 -14.49 32.18 13.14
N TYR A 2 -14.08 32.47 14.38
CA TYR A 2 -12.98 31.73 15.06
C TYR A 2 -13.18 30.21 15.11
N GLY A 3 -14.41 29.74 15.36
CA GLY A 3 -14.74 28.30 15.36
C GLY A 3 -14.61 27.60 14.00
N ALA A 4 -14.57 28.34 12.88
CA ALA A 4 -14.33 27.78 11.54
C ALA A 4 -12.87 27.95 11.08
N LEU A 5 -12.14 28.92 11.64
CA LEU A 5 -10.74 29.21 11.32
C LEU A 5 -9.79 28.21 12.01
N ILE A 6 -10.04 27.90 13.28
CA ILE A 6 -9.18 27.00 14.08
C ILE A 6 -9.11 25.57 13.49
N PRO A 7 -10.23 24.91 13.13
CA PRO A 7 -10.16 23.58 12.49
C PRO A 7 -9.42 23.58 11.15
N LYS A 8 -9.45 24.69 10.40
CA LYS A 8 -8.71 24.88 9.14
C LYS A 8 -7.20 25.06 9.38
N LEU A 9 -6.81 25.79 10.43
CA LEU A 9 -5.42 26.01 10.84
C LEU A 9 -4.77 24.78 11.48
N ILE A 10 -5.55 23.93 12.13
CA ILE A 10 -5.10 22.64 12.69
C ILE A 10 -4.88 21.60 11.58
N GLY A 11 -5.48 21.81 10.40
CA GLY A 11 -5.44 20.90 9.27
C GLY A 11 -6.45 19.76 9.45
N GLN A 12 -7.48 19.74 8.61
CA GLN A 12 -8.35 18.56 8.52
C GLN A 12 -7.59 17.48 7.72
N LYS A 13 -7.20 16.38 8.37
CA LYS A 13 -6.68 15.20 7.67
C LYS A 13 -7.70 14.78 6.63
N LYS A 14 -7.34 14.83 5.34
CA LYS A 14 -8.10 14.10 4.32
C LYS A 14 -7.92 12.61 4.58
N ALA A 15 -8.94 11.83 4.26
CA ALA A 15 -8.92 10.37 4.36
C ALA A 15 -7.84 9.71 3.48
N SER A 16 -7.14 10.46 2.61
CA SER A 16 -6.09 9.97 1.70
C SER A 16 -4.76 9.63 2.38
N GLY A 17 -4.58 9.91 3.67
CA GLY A 17 -3.49 9.33 4.48
C GLY A 17 -2.06 9.81 4.20
N SER A 18 -1.80 10.65 3.18
CA SER A 18 -0.49 11.27 2.97
C SER A 18 -0.39 12.59 3.75
N GLU A 19 0.60 12.70 4.66
CA GLU A 19 0.84 13.94 5.43
C GLU A 19 1.15 15.15 4.54
N ASP A 20 1.64 14.89 3.31
CA ASP A 20 2.14 15.90 2.38
C ASP A 20 1.05 16.64 1.59
N GLU A 21 -0.21 16.18 1.62
CA GLU A 21 -1.34 16.80 0.89
C GLU A 21 -2.19 17.77 1.74
N THR A 22 -1.62 18.35 2.80
CA THR A 22 -2.25 19.47 3.49
C THR A 22 -2.13 20.73 2.64
N VAL A 23 -3.15 20.98 1.80
CA VAL A 23 -3.34 22.23 1.07
C VAL A 23 -3.58 23.35 2.08
N SER A 24 -2.82 24.44 1.98
CA SER A 24 -2.98 25.63 2.80
C SER A 24 -4.38 26.23 2.62
N THR A 25 -5.18 26.22 3.69
CA THR A 25 -6.60 26.56 3.62
C THR A 25 -6.90 28.00 4.01
N VAL A 26 -5.95 28.70 4.63
CA VAL A 26 -6.13 30.05 5.21
C VAL A 26 -5.16 31.05 4.58
N ALA A 27 -5.65 32.24 4.25
CA ALA A 27 -4.82 33.30 3.69
C ALA A 27 -4.02 34.03 4.79
N CYS A 28 -2.77 34.39 4.52
CA CYS A 28 -1.88 35.03 5.53
C CYS A 28 -2.41 36.38 6.03
N ASP A 29 -2.97 37.17 5.14
CA ASP A 29 -3.63 38.44 5.41
C ASP A 29 -4.91 38.28 6.25
N GLU A 30 -5.72 37.26 5.95
CA GLU A 30 -6.90 36.91 6.74
C GLU A 30 -6.49 36.55 8.17
N PHE A 31 -5.46 35.72 8.33
CA PHE A 31 -4.96 35.34 9.64
C PHE A 31 -4.37 36.52 10.44
N ARG A 32 -3.56 37.37 9.79
CA ARG A 32 -3.00 38.59 10.40
C ARG A 32 -4.09 39.56 10.85
N THR A 33 -5.12 39.76 10.02
CA THR A 33 -6.21 40.71 10.29
C THR A 33 -7.11 40.23 11.43
N HIS A 34 -7.41 38.92 11.47
CA HIS A 34 -8.34 38.36 12.44
C HIS A 34 -7.67 37.85 13.72
N SER A 35 -6.36 37.62 13.72
CA SER A 35 -5.61 37.13 14.88
C SER A 35 -4.31 37.92 15.14
N PRO A 36 -4.35 39.27 15.24
CA PRO A 36 -3.15 40.09 15.33
C PRO A 36 -2.31 39.80 16.58
N ASN A 37 -2.93 39.56 17.75
CA ASN A 37 -2.18 39.23 18.98
C ASN A 37 -1.45 37.89 18.87
N LEU A 38 -2.07 36.90 18.21
CA LEU A 38 -1.45 35.60 17.96
C LEU A 38 -0.32 35.72 16.93
N TRP A 39 -0.51 36.55 15.90
CA TRP A 39 0.54 36.86 14.93
C TRP A 39 1.77 37.47 15.60
N THR A 40 1.59 38.50 16.44
CA THR A 40 2.67 39.12 17.21
C THR A 40 3.35 38.11 18.14
N HIS A 41 2.59 37.25 18.80
CA HIS A 41 3.14 36.19 19.65
C HIS A 41 3.97 35.17 18.86
N ILE A 42 3.52 34.81 17.65
CA ILE A 42 4.25 33.92 16.75
C ILE A 42 5.58 34.57 16.32
N GLU A 43 5.55 35.82 15.85
CA GLU A 43 6.76 36.55 15.45
C GLU A 43 7.77 36.63 16.60
N GLN A 44 7.31 36.99 17.80
CA GLN A 44 8.15 37.03 19.00
C GLN A 44 8.72 35.64 19.30
N SER A 45 7.91 34.58 19.26
CA SER A 45 8.35 33.22 19.59
C SER A 45 9.44 32.71 18.63
N LEU A 46 9.37 33.08 17.35
CA LEU A 46 10.35 32.69 16.33
C LEU A 46 11.68 33.44 16.45
N GLN A 47 11.71 34.63 17.06
CA GLN A 47 12.95 35.40 17.30
C GLN A 47 13.88 34.75 18.35
N HIS A 48 13.38 33.81 19.17
CA HIS A 48 14.10 33.28 20.34
C HIS A 48 14.89 31.97 20.10
N CYS A 49 15.50 31.80 18.93
CA CYS A 49 16.15 30.53 18.55
C CYS A 49 17.54 30.29 19.19
N ASN A 50 18.14 31.27 19.87
CA ASN A 50 19.47 31.14 20.49
C ASN A 50 19.38 30.79 21.99
N LYS A 51 18.74 29.66 22.32
CA LYS A 51 18.65 29.16 23.71
C LYS A 51 19.69 28.07 23.99
N PRO A 52 20.17 27.94 25.24
CA PRO A 52 21.17 26.92 25.62
C PRO A 52 20.67 25.48 25.42
N ASP A 53 19.35 25.25 25.52
CA ASP A 53 18.71 23.99 25.10
C ASP A 53 17.94 24.20 23.80
N LEU A 54 18.64 24.04 22.68
CA LEU A 54 18.08 24.19 21.34
C LEU A 54 16.98 23.16 21.03
N VAL A 55 17.09 21.94 21.57
CA VAL A 55 16.12 20.87 21.28
C VAL A 55 14.77 21.20 21.91
N LEU A 56 14.76 21.54 23.20
CA LEU A 56 13.54 21.93 23.90
C LEU A 56 12.97 23.25 23.36
N ALA A 57 13.84 24.21 23.04
CA ALA A 57 13.39 25.47 22.44
C ALA A 57 12.67 25.24 21.10
N HIS A 58 13.24 24.42 20.22
CA HIS A 58 12.69 24.17 18.90
C HIS A 58 11.46 23.24 18.94
N SER A 59 11.38 22.29 19.88
CA SER A 59 10.19 21.45 20.03
C SER A 59 8.95 22.27 20.41
N ASN A 60 9.12 23.29 21.25
CA ASN A 60 8.04 24.22 21.61
C ASN A 60 7.53 25.07 20.43
N LEU A 61 8.31 25.18 19.34
CA LEU A 61 7.90 25.89 18.13
C LEU A 61 7.06 25.02 17.18
N VAL A 62 7.00 23.70 17.36
CA VAL A 62 6.28 22.79 16.45
C VAL A 62 4.79 23.18 16.28
N PRO A 63 4.02 23.49 17.35
CA PRO A 63 2.63 23.93 17.18
C PRO A 63 2.51 25.24 16.38
N ILE A 64 3.40 26.20 16.62
CA ILE A 64 3.45 27.49 15.92
C ILE A 64 3.74 27.28 14.43
N LEU A 65 4.76 26.47 14.12
CA LEU A 65 5.15 26.16 12.75
C LEU A 65 4.06 25.35 12.03
N ASN A 66 3.31 24.50 12.73
CA ASN A 66 2.19 23.77 12.14
C ASN A 66 1.05 24.71 11.73
N VAL A 67 0.74 25.71 12.56
CA VAL A 67 -0.22 26.77 12.22
C VAL A 67 0.25 27.55 11.00
N LEU A 68 1.50 28.02 10.99
CA LEU A 68 2.07 28.76 9.86
C LEU A 68 2.15 27.94 8.57
N ALA A 69 2.46 26.63 8.66
CA ALA A 69 2.53 25.73 7.51
C ALA A 69 1.16 25.47 6.85
N ASN A 70 0.06 25.86 7.49
CA ASN A 70 -1.30 25.79 6.93
C ASN A 70 -1.82 27.14 6.38
N ILE A 71 -1.03 28.20 6.54
CA ILE A 71 -1.29 29.53 6.00
C ILE A 71 -0.56 29.67 4.66
N ALA A 72 -1.18 30.32 3.67
CA ALA A 72 -0.51 30.69 2.43
C ALA A 72 -0.79 32.13 1.99
N ARG A 73 0.13 32.68 1.22
CA ARG A 73 -0.02 33.98 0.59
C ARG A 73 -0.96 33.86 -0.61
N ARG A 74 -2.18 34.40 -0.50
CA ARG A 74 -3.13 34.50 -1.62
C ARG A 74 -3.01 35.89 -2.25
N TYR A 75 -2.38 35.96 -3.42
CA TYR A 75 -2.30 37.15 -4.29
C TYR A 75 -1.51 38.38 -3.75
N ASN A 76 -1.00 39.16 -4.72
CA ASN A 76 -0.10 40.31 -4.58
C ASN A 76 -0.75 41.54 -3.92
N PHE A 77 -1.03 41.49 -2.61
CA PHE A 77 -1.43 42.68 -1.84
C PHE A 77 -0.36 43.21 -0.87
N ALA A 78 0.91 42.93 -1.15
CA ALA A 78 2.04 43.56 -0.46
C ALA A 78 2.58 44.73 -1.29
N TYR A 79 1.85 45.85 -1.35
CA TYR A 79 2.37 47.08 -1.97
C TYR A 79 2.16 48.37 -1.17
N TYR A 80 1.67 48.32 0.08
CA TYR A 80 1.21 49.56 0.74
C TYR A 80 1.80 49.94 2.12
N SER A 81 2.89 49.32 2.62
CA SER A 81 3.73 50.02 3.62
C SER A 81 5.17 49.47 3.71
N GLU A 82 6.16 50.35 3.90
CA GLU A 82 7.57 49.98 4.14
C GLU A 82 7.72 49.15 5.42
N SER A 83 6.98 49.48 6.48
CA SER A 83 6.97 48.74 7.75
C SER A 83 6.57 47.26 7.63
N ARG A 84 5.79 46.90 6.59
CA ARG A 84 5.41 45.50 6.35
C ARG A 84 6.51 44.70 5.66
N LYS A 85 7.39 45.35 4.89
CA LYS A 85 8.55 44.70 4.27
C LYS A 85 9.57 44.27 5.32
N GLU A 86 9.85 45.13 6.29
CA GLU A 86 10.80 44.81 7.39
C GLU A 86 10.31 43.66 8.27
N ALA A 87 9.01 43.61 8.59
CA ALA A 87 8.42 42.51 9.36
C ALA A 87 8.45 41.19 8.60
N ASP A 88 8.10 41.20 7.30
CA ASP A 88 8.17 40.02 6.44
C ASP A 88 9.62 39.53 6.25
N GLU A 89 10.59 40.44 6.12
CA GLU A 89 12.02 40.10 6.07
C GLU A 89 12.50 39.49 7.41
N SER A 90 12.12 40.08 8.54
CA SER A 90 12.44 39.53 9.87
C SER A 90 11.88 38.12 10.07
N LEU A 91 10.62 37.90 9.68
CA LEU A 91 10.00 36.58 9.76
C LEU A 91 10.71 35.58 8.85
N LEU A 92 11.10 35.96 7.63
CA LEU A 92 11.87 35.10 6.73
C LEU A 92 13.22 34.72 7.36
N THR A 93 13.96 35.69 7.91
CA THR A 93 15.24 35.44 8.60
C THR A 93 15.08 34.44 9.75
N ASN A 94 14.03 34.58 10.55
CA ASN A 94 13.76 33.65 11.66
C ASN A 94 13.37 32.26 11.18
N LEU A 95 12.58 32.14 10.12
CA LEU A 95 12.22 30.83 9.55
C LEU A 95 13.43 30.15 8.88
N VAL A 96 14.30 30.93 8.23
CA VAL A 96 15.52 30.41 7.60
C VAL A 96 16.51 29.90 8.64
N SER A 97 16.64 30.56 9.80
CA SER A 97 17.50 30.06 10.88
C SER A 97 17.03 28.70 11.41
N LEU A 98 15.71 28.47 11.45
CA LEU A 98 15.09 27.21 11.86
C LEU A 98 15.31 26.06 10.87
N LEU A 99 15.71 26.33 9.62
CA LEU A 99 16.18 25.29 8.69
C LEU A 99 17.44 24.58 9.21
N GLY A 100 18.22 25.23 10.07
CA GLY A 100 19.37 24.63 10.76
C GLY A 100 19.02 23.81 12.00
N SER A 101 17.74 23.64 12.34
CA SER A 101 17.30 22.97 13.57
C SER A 101 17.81 21.52 13.65
N PRO A 102 18.20 21.03 14.86
CA PRO A 102 18.51 19.62 15.07
C PRO A 102 17.27 18.71 14.92
N LEU A 103 16.06 19.27 15.03
CA LEU A 103 14.80 18.54 14.89
C LEU A 103 14.33 18.52 13.43
N TYR A 104 14.26 17.32 12.83
CA TYR A 104 13.77 17.13 11.44
C TYR A 104 12.39 17.77 11.22
N ILE A 105 11.45 17.57 12.15
CA ILE A 105 10.09 18.11 12.04
C ILE A 105 10.07 19.64 11.96
N VAL A 106 10.96 20.31 12.69
CA VAL A 106 11.09 21.78 12.69
C VAL A 106 11.64 22.26 11.35
N ARG A 107 12.66 21.57 10.81
CA ARG A 107 13.17 21.87 9.46
C ARG A 107 12.09 21.72 8.39
N ARG A 108 11.37 20.59 8.41
CA ARG A 108 10.27 20.29 7.46
C ARG A 108 9.17 21.35 7.52
N LEU A 109 8.68 21.68 8.71
CA LEU A 109 7.61 22.67 8.87
C LEU A 109 8.08 24.08 8.52
N SER A 110 9.30 24.47 8.90
CA SER A 110 9.86 25.78 8.54
C SER A 110 10.00 25.93 7.03
N ALA A 111 10.51 24.90 6.35
CA ALA A 111 10.56 24.87 4.89
C ALA A 111 9.16 25.05 4.25
N LYS A 112 8.15 24.35 4.78
CA LYS A 112 6.75 24.49 4.32
C LYS A 112 6.17 25.89 4.58
N CYS A 113 6.46 26.48 5.75
CA CYS A 113 6.08 27.86 6.06
C CYS A 113 6.69 28.84 5.06
N ILE A 114 7.99 28.68 4.76
CA ILE A 114 8.68 29.55 3.81
C ILE A 114 8.07 29.41 2.41
N TYR A 115 7.85 28.17 1.95
CA TYR A 115 7.22 27.87 0.67
C TYR A 115 5.84 28.53 0.51
N ASN A 116 5.01 28.48 1.55
CA ASN A 116 3.66 29.01 1.47
C ASN A 116 3.57 30.55 1.52
N ILE A 117 4.53 31.21 2.18
CA ILE A 117 4.46 32.64 2.50
C ILE A 117 5.28 33.49 1.53
N TYR A 118 6.44 32.98 1.07
CA TYR A 118 7.40 33.77 0.33
C TYR A 118 7.48 33.36 -1.15
N PRO A 119 7.69 34.32 -2.06
CA PRO A 119 7.99 34.02 -3.44
C PRO A 119 9.42 33.45 -3.55
N PHE A 120 9.65 32.66 -4.61
CA PHE A 120 10.92 31.94 -4.76
C PHE A 120 12.10 32.88 -4.99
N GLU A 121 11.91 34.05 -5.56
CA GLU A 121 12.96 35.04 -5.81
C GLU A 121 13.62 35.51 -4.51
N ASN A 122 12.81 35.73 -3.47
CA ASN A 122 13.29 36.07 -2.14
C ASN A 122 14.05 34.88 -1.52
N VAL A 123 13.49 33.68 -1.64
CA VAL A 123 14.11 32.44 -1.14
C VAL A 123 15.45 32.18 -1.84
N TYR A 124 15.52 32.30 -3.16
CA TYR A 124 16.74 32.14 -3.95
C TYR A 124 17.83 33.08 -3.47
N THR A 125 17.49 34.35 -3.24
CA THR A 125 18.45 35.37 -2.79
C THR A 125 19.06 35.02 -1.44
N VAL A 126 18.26 34.45 -0.53
CA VAL A 126 18.77 33.95 0.75
C VAL A 126 19.64 32.71 0.56
N VAL A 127 19.12 31.67 -0.12
CA VAL A 127 19.79 30.37 -0.27
C VAL A 127 21.13 30.48 -1.02
N ILE A 128 21.19 31.34 -2.05
CA ILE A 128 22.41 31.54 -2.85
C ILE A 128 23.51 32.28 -2.09
N ASN A 129 23.15 33.13 -1.13
CA ASN A 129 24.11 33.90 -0.32
C ASN A 129 24.41 33.28 1.05
N GLN A 130 23.61 32.30 1.49
CA GLN A 130 23.79 31.65 2.79
C GLN A 130 25.06 30.80 2.86
N GLU A 131 25.78 30.89 3.97
CA GLU A 131 26.87 29.99 4.33
C GLU A 131 26.33 28.72 5.02
N TYR A 132 26.87 27.56 4.67
CA TYR A 132 26.44 26.26 5.18
C TYR A 132 27.38 25.79 6.28
N THR A 133 27.13 26.28 7.50
CA THR A 133 27.98 26.01 8.67
C THR A 133 27.70 24.66 9.34
N SER A 134 26.64 23.95 8.96
CA SER A 134 26.32 22.62 9.48
C SER A 134 25.51 21.77 8.50
N GLU A 135 25.57 20.45 8.69
CA GLU A 135 24.76 19.47 7.97
C GLU A 135 23.25 19.78 8.07
N ASN A 136 22.82 20.29 9.23
CA ASN A 136 21.40 20.54 9.44
C ASN A 136 20.88 21.69 8.56
N VAL A 137 21.68 22.75 8.43
CA VAL A 137 21.37 23.91 7.58
C VAL A 137 21.33 23.49 6.11
N LEU A 138 22.30 22.68 5.66
CA LEU A 138 22.31 22.11 4.32
C LEU A 138 21.04 21.30 4.05
N HIS A 139 20.74 20.35 4.93
CA HIS A 139 19.56 19.49 4.82
C HIS A 139 18.25 20.30 4.80
N GLY A 140 18.09 21.28 5.69
CA GLY A 140 16.89 22.12 5.74
C GLY A 140 16.68 22.95 4.47
N ASN A 141 17.76 23.50 3.91
CA ASN A 141 17.71 24.23 2.63
C ASN A 141 17.38 23.31 1.45
N LEU A 142 17.94 22.10 1.42
CA LEU A 142 17.57 21.12 0.39
C LEU A 142 16.08 20.73 0.50
N ILE A 143 15.54 20.51 1.71
CA ILE A 143 14.09 20.30 1.90
C ILE A 143 13.29 21.49 1.36
N LEU A 144 13.70 22.72 1.67
CA LEU A 144 13.00 23.92 1.17
C LEU A 144 12.93 23.95 -0.36
N LEU A 145 14.02 23.60 -1.04
CA LEU A 145 14.06 23.61 -2.50
C LEU A 145 13.19 22.52 -3.13
N THR A 146 12.89 21.40 -2.45
CA THR A 146 12.04 20.35 -3.05
C THR A 146 10.63 20.83 -3.31
N TYR A 147 10.11 21.73 -2.47
CA TYR A 147 8.81 22.36 -2.69
C TYR A 147 8.76 23.26 -3.93
N TYR A 148 9.90 23.77 -4.41
CA TYR A 148 9.98 24.66 -5.56
C TYR A 148 10.38 23.97 -6.87
N LYS A 149 10.73 22.68 -6.84
CA LYS A 149 11.30 21.95 -7.99
C LYS A 149 10.36 21.89 -9.21
N THR A 150 9.05 21.85 -9.00
CA THR A 150 8.05 21.56 -10.05
C THR A 150 7.70 22.74 -10.95
N ASP A 151 8.23 23.93 -10.68
CA ASP A 151 7.86 25.16 -11.39
C ASP A 151 8.85 25.47 -12.54
N CYS A 152 8.42 25.21 -13.77
CA CYS A 152 9.22 25.36 -14.99
C CYS A 152 9.76 26.78 -15.21
N SER A 153 9.16 27.81 -14.61
CA SER A 153 9.61 29.20 -14.75
C SER A 153 10.95 29.50 -14.07
N LYS A 154 11.44 28.58 -13.21
CA LYS A 154 12.59 28.81 -12.31
C LYS A 154 13.89 28.11 -12.76
N GLN A 155 13.94 27.55 -13.96
CA GLN A 155 15.06 26.72 -14.42
C GLN A 155 16.43 27.42 -14.29
N THR A 156 16.55 28.70 -14.66
CA THR A 156 17.83 29.44 -14.61
C THR A 156 18.36 29.58 -13.18
N TYR A 157 17.48 29.82 -12.21
CA TYR A 157 17.85 29.89 -10.79
C TYR A 157 18.33 28.53 -10.27
N PHE A 158 17.66 27.45 -10.66
CA PHE A 158 18.05 26.09 -10.28
C PHE A 158 19.42 25.67 -10.85
N VAL A 159 19.84 26.19 -12.01
CA VAL A 159 21.21 25.97 -12.54
C VAL A 159 22.27 26.57 -11.60
N ASN A 160 22.05 27.80 -11.13
CA ASN A 160 22.97 28.46 -10.20
C ASN A 160 23.02 27.75 -8.84
N LEU A 161 21.86 27.37 -8.32
CA LEU A 161 21.76 26.58 -7.09
C LEU A 161 22.46 25.23 -7.24
N LYS A 162 22.23 24.52 -8.35
CA LYS A 162 22.92 23.25 -8.65
C LYS A 162 24.43 23.41 -8.55
N ARG A 163 25.00 24.41 -9.24
CA ARG A 163 26.44 24.67 -9.19
C ARG A 163 26.94 24.91 -7.76
N LYS A 164 26.22 25.70 -6.96
CA LYS A 164 26.59 25.95 -5.57
C LYS A 164 26.53 24.68 -4.73
N PHE A 165 25.45 23.93 -4.80
CA PHE A 165 25.27 22.70 -4.01
C PHE A 165 26.19 21.57 -4.48
N THR A 166 26.58 21.49 -5.75
CA THR A 166 27.60 20.52 -6.20
C THR A 166 28.91 20.74 -5.46
N ILE A 167 29.41 21.99 -5.40
CA ILE A 167 30.65 22.32 -4.69
C ILE A 167 30.55 21.95 -3.21
N ILE A 168 29.40 22.20 -2.57
CA ILE A 168 29.18 21.84 -1.17
C ILE A 168 29.17 20.32 -1.01
N MET A 169 28.43 19.60 -1.86
CA MET A 169 28.23 18.15 -1.75
C MET A 169 29.51 17.33 -1.98
N ASP A 170 30.52 17.89 -2.66
CA ASP A 170 31.81 17.23 -2.93
C ASP A 170 32.61 16.92 -1.65
N ASP A 171 32.33 17.60 -0.53
CA ASP A 171 33.03 17.42 0.77
C ASP A 171 32.56 16.21 1.60
N GLY A 172 31.68 15.36 1.05
CA GLY A 172 31.27 14.12 1.71
C GLY A 172 30.21 14.31 2.79
N HIS A 173 28.97 14.58 2.37
CA HIS A 173 27.82 14.80 3.26
C HIS A 173 27.01 13.53 3.54
N SER A 174 26.04 13.63 4.47
CA SER A 174 25.19 12.48 4.81
C SER A 174 24.33 12.01 3.63
N TYR A 175 23.92 10.75 3.68
CA TYR A 175 23.02 10.18 2.66
C TYR A 175 21.66 10.87 2.62
N LEU A 176 21.22 11.52 3.71
CA LEU A 176 20.00 12.32 3.73
C LEU A 176 20.12 13.55 2.82
N CYS A 177 21.23 14.29 2.94
CA CYS A 177 21.51 15.41 2.05
C CYS A 177 21.75 14.94 0.61
N ARG A 178 22.48 13.83 0.42
CA ARG A 178 22.73 13.25 -0.90
C ARG A 178 21.44 12.85 -1.61
N GLN A 179 20.51 12.21 -0.90
CA GLN A 179 19.20 11.86 -1.44
C GLN A 179 18.43 13.10 -1.91
N LEU A 180 18.34 14.15 -1.08
CA LEU A 180 17.63 15.37 -1.46
C LEU A 180 18.31 16.10 -2.63
N PHE A 181 19.65 16.16 -2.62
CA PHE A 181 20.42 16.75 -3.70
C PHE A 181 20.17 16.03 -5.04
N GLU A 182 20.25 14.70 -5.05
CA GLU A 182 19.96 13.88 -6.23
C GLU A 182 18.49 14.03 -6.65
N ASP A 183 17.56 14.08 -5.69
CA ASP A 183 16.14 14.32 -5.96
C ASP A 183 15.88 15.69 -6.57
N LEU A 184 16.69 16.71 -6.28
CA LEU A 184 16.52 18.06 -6.81
C LEU A 184 17.18 18.28 -8.17
N PHE A 185 18.45 17.89 -8.28
CA PHE A 185 19.35 18.39 -9.31
C PHE A 185 19.81 17.31 -10.29
N THR A 186 19.61 16.05 -9.92
CA THR A 186 20.00 14.90 -10.73
C THR A 186 18.74 14.39 -11.44
N SER A 187 18.77 14.46 -12.77
CA SER A 187 17.67 14.01 -13.64
C SER A 187 18.04 12.70 -14.33
N ASP A 188 19.02 12.00 -13.77
CA ASP A 188 19.74 11.00 -14.52
C ASP A 188 18.85 9.77 -14.74
N ASN A 189 18.82 9.31 -15.98
CA ASN A 189 18.35 7.97 -16.31
C ASN A 189 19.32 6.99 -15.64
N LEU A 190 19.02 6.64 -14.39
CA LEU A 190 19.78 5.64 -13.65
C LEU A 190 19.87 4.37 -14.49
N GLN A 191 21.07 3.80 -14.57
CA GLN A 191 21.32 2.51 -15.20
C GLN A 191 21.45 1.43 -14.12
N LEU A 192 21.30 0.17 -14.53
CA LEU A 192 21.47 -0.97 -13.61
C LEU A 192 22.83 -0.94 -12.90
N LYS A 193 23.89 -0.50 -13.61
CA LYS A 193 25.23 -0.35 -13.04
C LYS A 193 25.24 0.61 -11.84
N ASP A 194 24.56 1.75 -11.95
CA ASP A 194 24.47 2.74 -10.88
C ASP A 194 23.75 2.19 -9.65
N ILE A 195 22.72 1.36 -9.88
CA ILE A 195 21.99 0.69 -8.80
C ILE A 195 22.85 -0.37 -8.12
N ARG A 196 23.66 -1.11 -8.87
CA ARG A 196 24.62 -2.06 -8.31
C ARG A 196 25.65 -1.37 -7.43
N GLU A 197 26.21 -0.27 -7.90
CA GLU A 197 27.16 0.55 -7.13
C GLU A 197 26.51 1.12 -5.87
N THR A 198 25.28 1.62 -5.98
CA THR A 198 24.51 2.14 -4.83
C THR A 198 24.33 1.08 -3.73
N LEU A 199 23.90 -0.13 -4.10
CA LEU A 199 23.66 -1.20 -3.13
C LEU A 199 24.96 -1.73 -2.51
N LEU A 200 26.05 -1.79 -3.28
CA LEU A 200 27.39 -2.11 -2.74
C LEU A 200 27.89 -1.03 -1.77
N GLU A 201 27.67 0.25 -2.09
CA GLU A 201 28.04 1.37 -1.22
C GLU A 201 27.30 1.29 0.12
N VAL A 202 26.00 1.00 0.08
CA VAL A 202 25.13 0.92 1.27
C VAL A 202 25.47 -0.31 2.12
N ALA A 203 25.84 -1.43 1.50
CA ALA A 203 26.32 -2.59 2.25
C ALA A 203 27.54 -2.25 3.12
N ASN A 204 28.45 -1.41 2.62
CA ASN A 204 29.64 -0.96 3.35
C ASN A 204 29.35 0.19 4.36
N ASN A 205 28.21 0.87 4.22
CA ASN A 205 27.87 2.07 4.99
C ASN A 205 26.51 1.98 5.70
N SER A 206 26.03 0.77 5.98
CA SER A 206 24.66 0.51 6.48
C SER A 206 24.33 1.21 7.80
N HIS A 207 25.33 1.50 8.62
CA HIS A 207 25.20 2.23 9.89
C HIS A 207 25.09 3.75 9.73
N LYS A 208 25.37 4.31 8.55
CA LYS A 208 25.35 5.76 8.32
C LYS A 208 23.91 6.27 8.17
N PRO A 209 23.58 7.42 8.77
CA PRO A 209 22.24 8.00 8.67
C PRO A 209 21.81 8.23 7.22
N GLY A 210 20.63 7.72 6.86
CA GLY A 210 20.03 7.90 5.54
C GLY A 210 20.49 6.94 4.45
N ALA A 211 21.46 6.04 4.70
CA ALA A 211 22.01 5.17 3.66
C ALA A 211 20.94 4.29 2.99
N SER A 212 20.13 3.57 3.77
CA SER A 212 19.03 2.75 3.25
C SER A 212 17.95 3.61 2.57
N SER A 213 17.61 4.78 3.12
CA SER A 213 16.64 5.71 2.50
C SER A 213 17.09 6.18 1.11
N TRP A 214 18.35 6.57 0.99
CA TRP A 214 18.95 6.97 -0.28
C TRP A 214 18.96 5.83 -1.31
N ALA A 215 19.39 4.63 -0.88
CA ALA A 215 19.38 3.44 -1.72
C ALA A 215 17.98 3.12 -2.25
N ASN A 216 17.01 3.08 -1.33
CA ASN A 216 15.62 2.81 -1.60
C ASN A 216 15.05 3.79 -2.62
N ARG A 217 15.35 5.09 -2.47
CA ARG A 217 14.90 6.13 -3.39
C ARG A 217 15.48 5.98 -4.79
N ARG A 218 16.77 5.63 -4.92
CA ARG A 218 17.39 5.40 -6.24
C ARG A 218 16.83 4.15 -6.92
N VAL A 219 16.67 3.06 -6.17
CA VAL A 219 16.08 1.82 -6.68
C VAL A 219 14.63 2.04 -7.11
N GLU A 220 13.84 2.78 -6.32
CA GLU A 220 12.47 3.16 -6.66
C GLU A 220 12.41 3.91 -7.99
N LYS A 221 13.16 5.01 -8.12
CA LYS A 221 13.24 5.79 -9.36
C LYS A 221 13.62 4.93 -10.55
N TYR A 222 14.65 4.09 -10.40
CA TYR A 222 15.09 3.19 -11.47
C TYR A 222 13.99 2.21 -11.86
N ILE A 223 13.34 1.56 -10.89
CA ILE A 223 12.26 0.59 -11.16
C ILE A 223 11.07 1.27 -11.85
N GLU A 224 10.72 2.49 -11.44
CA GLU A 224 9.62 3.25 -12.05
C GLU A 224 9.91 3.60 -13.51
N THR A 225 11.14 4.01 -13.84
CA THR A 225 11.51 4.48 -15.19
C THR A 225 12.04 3.40 -16.13
N MET A 226 12.56 2.28 -15.62
CA MET A 226 13.14 1.22 -16.45
C MET A 226 12.08 0.58 -17.37
N ASP A 227 12.56 0.01 -18.48
CA ASP A 227 11.76 -0.83 -19.34
C ASP A 227 11.42 -2.17 -18.67
N TRP A 228 10.56 -2.95 -19.30
CA TRP A 228 10.12 -4.22 -18.75
C TRP A 228 11.22 -5.29 -18.78
N ASN A 229 12.16 -5.21 -19.73
CA ASN A 229 13.32 -6.10 -19.78
C ASN A 229 14.24 -5.89 -18.58
N GLY A 230 14.41 -4.65 -18.11
CA GLY A 230 15.18 -4.34 -16.91
C GLY A 230 14.62 -4.94 -15.62
N VAL A 231 13.33 -5.32 -15.58
CA VAL A 231 12.70 -5.92 -14.40
C VAL A 231 13.33 -7.27 -14.05
N THR A 232 13.61 -8.10 -15.04
CA THR A 232 14.19 -9.43 -14.79
C THR A 232 15.62 -9.30 -14.27
N GLU A 233 16.41 -8.40 -14.85
CA GLU A 233 17.79 -8.16 -14.44
C GLU A 233 17.89 -7.61 -13.02
N ILE A 234 17.00 -6.68 -12.64
CA ILE A 234 17.02 -6.15 -11.27
C ILE A 234 16.54 -7.18 -10.25
N LEU A 235 15.56 -8.02 -10.59
CA LEU A 235 15.07 -9.08 -9.71
C LEU A 235 16.19 -10.01 -9.27
N GLU A 236 17.00 -10.48 -10.23
CA GLU A 236 18.17 -11.33 -9.96
C GLU A 236 19.17 -10.67 -9.00
N PHE A 237 19.25 -9.34 -9.01
CA PHE A 237 20.17 -8.59 -8.15
C PHE A 237 19.58 -8.31 -6.76
N ILE A 238 18.30 -7.93 -6.68
CA ILE A 238 17.68 -7.54 -5.40
C ILE A 238 17.39 -8.72 -4.48
N GLN A 239 17.36 -9.96 -4.99
CA GLN A 239 17.05 -11.15 -4.18
C GLN A 239 17.99 -11.37 -2.98
N GLU A 240 19.24 -10.92 -3.11
CA GLU A 240 20.26 -11.03 -2.06
C GLU A 240 20.23 -9.86 -1.06
N GLN A 241 19.46 -8.81 -1.34
CA GLN A 241 19.41 -7.60 -0.52
C GLN A 241 18.48 -7.77 0.70
N ALA A 242 18.79 -7.07 1.79
CA ALA A 242 17.96 -7.07 3.00
C ALA A 242 16.57 -6.48 2.74
N ASP A 243 16.50 -5.40 1.96
CA ASP A 243 15.27 -4.67 1.61
C ASP A 243 14.52 -5.26 0.39
N CYS A 244 14.80 -6.52 0.02
CA CYS A 244 14.20 -7.20 -1.14
C CYS A 244 12.66 -7.12 -1.16
N GLU A 245 12.01 -7.26 0.00
CA GLU A 245 10.55 -7.17 0.07
C GLU A 245 10.02 -5.76 -0.29
N TYR A 246 10.74 -4.71 0.10
CA TYR A 246 10.39 -3.33 -0.26
C TYR A 246 10.53 -3.12 -1.78
N TYR A 247 11.63 -3.56 -2.39
CA TYR A 247 11.82 -3.47 -3.83
C TYR A 247 10.77 -4.27 -4.64
N CYS A 248 10.42 -5.47 -4.16
CA CYS A 248 9.33 -6.24 -4.75
C CYS A 248 7.99 -5.48 -4.69
N LYS A 249 7.72 -4.65 -3.67
CA LYS A 249 6.46 -3.88 -3.57
C LYS A 249 6.39 -2.81 -4.66
N ILE A 250 7.51 -2.20 -5.00
CA ILE A 250 7.60 -1.22 -6.09
C ILE A 250 7.35 -1.91 -7.44
N ILE A 251 7.96 -3.09 -7.66
CA ILE A 251 7.71 -3.89 -8.87
C ILE A 251 6.23 -4.30 -8.97
N LEU A 252 5.62 -4.75 -7.88
CA LEU A 252 4.20 -5.08 -7.83
C LEU A 252 3.34 -3.86 -8.21
N HIS A 253 3.66 -2.68 -7.68
CA HIS A 253 2.96 -1.44 -8.01
C HIS A 253 3.06 -1.12 -9.51
N LYS A 254 4.26 -1.25 -10.10
CA LYS A 254 4.49 -1.07 -11.55
C LYS A 254 3.64 -2.03 -12.38
N ILE A 255 3.57 -3.31 -12.01
CA ILE A 255 2.78 -4.34 -12.72
C ILE A 255 1.27 -4.06 -12.64
N LYS A 256 0.78 -3.62 -11.47
CA LYS A 256 -0.65 -3.30 -11.28
C LYS A 256 -1.10 -2.09 -12.10
N ASN A 257 -0.29 -1.04 -12.13
CA ASN A 257 -0.69 0.24 -12.73
C ASN A 257 -0.44 0.33 -14.23
N ASN A 258 0.32 -0.57 -14.81
CA ASN A 258 0.59 -0.57 -16.24
C ASN A 258 -0.31 -1.60 -16.95
N TYR A 259 -1.22 -1.13 -17.80
CA TYR A 259 -2.10 -2.01 -18.58
C TYR A 259 -1.40 -2.62 -19.79
N ASP A 260 -0.39 -1.94 -20.36
CA ASP A 260 0.26 -2.36 -21.60
C ASP A 260 1.16 -3.57 -21.44
N ILE A 261 1.73 -3.81 -20.25
CA ILE A 261 2.54 -5.02 -20.00
C ILE A 261 1.76 -6.32 -20.21
N SER A 262 0.43 -6.30 -20.12
CA SER A 262 -0.41 -7.48 -20.40
C SER A 262 -0.28 -7.97 -21.86
N LYS A 263 0.19 -7.12 -22.78
CA LYS A 263 0.44 -7.47 -24.18
C LYS A 263 1.76 -8.22 -24.38
N ASP A 264 2.72 -8.04 -23.48
CA ASP A 264 4.02 -8.73 -23.53
C ASP A 264 4.03 -9.94 -22.59
N LYS A 265 3.44 -11.03 -23.08
CA LYS A 265 3.39 -12.29 -22.33
C LYS A 265 4.78 -12.87 -22.07
N GLY A 266 5.74 -12.63 -22.97
CA GLY A 266 7.09 -13.16 -22.87
C GLY A 266 7.81 -12.63 -21.64
N ILE A 267 7.81 -11.31 -21.46
CA ILE A 267 8.45 -10.68 -20.30
C ILE A 267 7.79 -11.11 -18.98
N LEU A 268 6.45 -11.14 -18.94
CA LEU A 268 5.71 -11.57 -17.76
C LEU A 268 6.03 -13.02 -17.34
N LEU A 269 6.22 -13.92 -18.31
CA LEU A 269 6.66 -15.29 -18.05
C LEU A 269 8.09 -15.34 -17.52
N THR A 270 9.00 -14.54 -18.08
CA THR A 270 10.40 -14.46 -17.59
C THR A 270 10.47 -13.95 -16.16
N ILE A 271 9.71 -12.89 -15.84
CA ILE A 271 9.60 -12.37 -14.46
C ILE A 271 9.09 -13.46 -13.52
N ALA A 272 8.03 -14.18 -13.91
CA ALA A 272 7.47 -15.24 -13.08
C ALA A 272 8.46 -16.39 -12.87
N HIS A 273 9.21 -16.79 -13.90
CA HIS A 273 10.23 -17.84 -13.78
C HIS A 273 11.33 -17.44 -12.80
N VAL A 274 11.86 -16.21 -12.92
CA VAL A 274 12.86 -15.67 -11.99
C VAL A 274 12.33 -15.72 -10.54
N LEU A 275 11.10 -15.27 -10.30
CA LEU A 275 10.48 -15.29 -8.97
C LEU A 275 10.22 -16.70 -8.42
N LEU A 276 9.92 -17.68 -9.27
CA LEU A 276 9.66 -19.07 -8.85
C LEU A 276 10.95 -19.82 -8.46
N VAL A 277 12.10 -19.41 -8.98
CA VAL A 277 13.41 -19.96 -8.59
C VAL A 277 14.08 -19.19 -7.44
N PHE A 278 13.48 -18.10 -6.95
CA PHE A 278 14.02 -17.36 -5.81
C PHE A 278 14.15 -18.24 -4.57
N ARG A 279 15.36 -18.25 -3.99
CA ARG A 279 15.65 -19.01 -2.76
C ARG A 279 14.75 -18.63 -1.59
N LYS A 280 14.34 -17.36 -1.51
CA LYS A 280 13.49 -16.79 -0.45
C LYS A 280 12.00 -16.72 -0.84
N LYS A 281 11.56 -17.40 -1.91
CA LYS A 281 10.17 -17.31 -2.41
C LYS A 281 9.12 -17.60 -1.34
N PHE A 282 9.35 -18.57 -0.45
CA PHE A 282 8.40 -18.92 0.61
C PHE A 282 8.42 -17.96 1.82
N THR A 283 9.41 -17.08 1.95
CA THR A 283 9.53 -16.15 3.09
C THR A 283 9.10 -14.72 2.76
N ILE A 284 8.97 -14.35 1.48
CA ILE A 284 8.62 -13.01 1.04
C ILE A 284 7.20 -12.99 0.48
N SER A 285 6.30 -12.25 1.14
CA SER A 285 4.88 -12.21 0.76
C SER A 285 4.63 -11.58 -0.60
N THR A 286 5.38 -10.52 -0.91
CA THR A 286 5.21 -9.77 -2.14
C THR A 286 5.51 -10.59 -3.39
N ILE A 287 6.38 -11.60 -3.32
CA ILE A 287 6.68 -12.50 -4.44
C ILE A 287 5.40 -13.21 -4.91
N TRP A 288 4.66 -13.81 -3.97
CA TRP A 288 3.42 -14.51 -4.29
C TRP A 288 2.32 -13.55 -4.77
N LYS A 289 2.30 -12.32 -4.27
CA LYS A 289 1.39 -11.28 -4.79
C LYS A 289 1.72 -10.92 -6.24
N ILE A 290 3.00 -10.80 -6.59
CA ILE A 290 3.44 -10.56 -7.97
C ILE A 290 3.05 -11.76 -8.85
N LEU A 291 3.37 -12.98 -8.44
CA LEU A 291 3.03 -14.19 -9.21
C LEU A 291 1.52 -14.32 -9.45
N TYR A 292 0.71 -14.06 -8.42
CA TYR A 292 -0.75 -14.02 -8.57
C TYR A 292 -1.19 -12.91 -9.54
N GLU A 293 -0.68 -11.69 -9.40
CA GLU A 293 -1.02 -10.57 -10.30
C GLU A 293 -0.64 -10.87 -11.76
N ILE A 294 0.52 -11.49 -11.99
CA ILE A 294 0.94 -11.93 -13.33
C ILE A 294 -0.04 -13.00 -13.85
N SER A 295 -0.43 -13.96 -13.01
CA SER A 295 -1.41 -14.99 -13.38
C SER A 295 -2.76 -14.42 -13.79
N LEU A 296 -3.18 -13.27 -13.25
CA LEU A 296 -4.40 -12.59 -13.68
C LEU A 296 -4.32 -12.07 -15.12
N LYS A 297 -3.12 -11.73 -15.59
CA LYS A 297 -2.87 -11.11 -16.92
C LYS A 297 -2.52 -12.15 -18.00
N ILE A 298 -1.90 -13.26 -17.64
CA ILE A 298 -1.45 -14.31 -18.59
C ILE A 298 -1.82 -15.72 -18.13
N GLU A 299 -2.02 -16.63 -19.08
CA GLU A 299 -2.18 -18.05 -18.77
C GLU A 299 -0.81 -18.72 -18.58
N PHE A 300 -0.67 -19.46 -17.48
CA PHE A 300 0.51 -20.23 -17.17
C PHE A 300 0.32 -21.65 -17.70
N THR A 301 1.08 -22.05 -18.72
CA THR A 301 1.06 -23.44 -19.22
C THR A 301 2.17 -24.24 -18.53
N ALA A 302 1.78 -25.02 -17.52
CA ALA A 302 2.59 -26.06 -16.86
C ALA A 302 3.99 -25.62 -16.36
N PHE A 303 4.03 -25.08 -15.14
CA PHE A 303 5.30 -24.94 -14.40
C PHE A 303 5.59 -26.22 -13.63
N ASN A 304 6.80 -26.75 -13.78
CA ASN A 304 7.26 -27.93 -13.03
C ASN A 304 7.29 -27.65 -11.51
N GLU A 305 7.45 -26.38 -11.15
CA GLU A 305 7.52 -25.83 -9.80
C GLU A 305 6.18 -25.92 -9.04
N ILE A 306 5.04 -26.14 -9.72
CA ILE A 306 3.73 -26.29 -9.04
C ILE A 306 3.73 -27.51 -8.11
N LYS A 307 4.41 -28.60 -8.51
CA LYS A 307 4.51 -29.80 -7.68
C LYS A 307 5.29 -29.50 -6.39
N GLU A 308 6.39 -28.76 -6.49
CA GLU A 308 7.18 -28.30 -5.34
C GLU A 308 6.32 -27.42 -4.40
N ILE A 309 5.53 -26.51 -4.98
CA ILE A 309 4.64 -25.63 -4.23
C ILE A 309 3.58 -26.42 -3.46
N ILE A 310 2.90 -27.36 -4.10
CA ILE A 310 1.86 -28.16 -3.46
C ILE A 310 2.45 -29.03 -2.35
N GLU A 311 3.62 -29.63 -2.57
CA GLU A 311 4.29 -30.41 -1.54
C GLU A 311 4.75 -29.52 -0.37
N HIS A 312 5.21 -28.29 -0.64
CA HIS A 312 5.53 -27.32 0.41
C HIS A 312 4.29 -26.98 1.26
N ILE A 313 3.13 -26.73 0.62
CA ILE A 313 1.85 -26.50 1.31
C ILE A 313 1.48 -27.73 2.16
N ARG A 314 1.68 -28.92 1.61
CA ARG A 314 1.33 -30.17 2.28
C ARG A 314 2.15 -30.43 3.54
N ILE A 315 3.45 -30.15 3.49
CA ILE A 315 4.37 -30.39 4.60
C ILE A 315 4.25 -29.29 5.67
N ASN A 316 4.15 -28.03 5.25
CA ASN A 316 4.29 -26.87 6.15
C ASN A 316 2.98 -26.14 6.44
N GLY A 317 1.87 -26.56 5.82
CA GLY A 317 0.62 -25.79 5.81
C GLY A 317 0.73 -24.55 4.94
N VAL A 318 -0.15 -23.56 5.19
CA VAL A 318 -0.16 -22.29 4.46
C VAL A 318 0.31 -21.16 5.38
N PRO A 319 1.59 -20.76 5.32
CA PRO A 319 2.08 -19.62 6.08
C PRO A 319 1.39 -18.33 5.67
N TYR A 320 1.12 -17.45 6.65
CA TYR A 320 0.57 -16.12 6.39
C TYR A 320 1.40 -15.30 5.38
N LYS A 321 2.73 -15.46 5.38
CA LYS A 321 3.62 -14.78 4.43
C LYS A 321 3.39 -15.26 2.98
N SER A 322 3.23 -16.55 2.75
CA SER A 322 3.08 -17.14 1.41
C SER A 322 1.64 -17.42 1.00
N ARG A 323 0.64 -16.92 1.73
CA ARG A 323 -0.80 -17.20 1.50
C ARG A 323 -1.30 -16.95 0.07
N TYR A 324 -0.75 -15.97 -0.65
CA TYR A 324 -1.08 -15.70 -2.06
C TYR A 324 -0.66 -16.82 -3.04
N MET A 325 0.12 -17.79 -2.58
CA MET A 325 0.41 -19.02 -3.30
C MET A 325 -0.86 -19.85 -3.55
N LEU A 326 -1.84 -19.82 -2.64
CA LEU A 326 -3.11 -20.55 -2.81
C LEU A 326 -3.90 -20.11 -4.04
N PRO A 327 -4.28 -18.82 -4.19
CA PRO A 327 -5.03 -18.39 -5.37
C PRO A 327 -4.19 -18.53 -6.66
N PHE A 328 -2.87 -18.35 -6.59
CA PHE A 328 -1.98 -18.62 -7.72
C PHE A 328 -2.08 -20.08 -8.18
N VAL A 329 -1.94 -21.05 -7.28
CA VAL A 329 -2.03 -22.49 -7.61
C VAL A 329 -3.45 -22.87 -8.02
N ALA A 330 -4.48 -22.35 -7.36
CA ALA A 330 -5.88 -22.62 -7.68
C ALA A 330 -6.24 -22.20 -9.11
N ARG A 331 -5.67 -21.09 -9.59
CA ARG A 331 -5.83 -20.64 -10.98
C ARG A 331 -5.23 -21.60 -12.00
N MET A 332 -4.24 -22.39 -11.60
CA MET A 332 -3.60 -23.43 -12.40
C MET A 332 -4.29 -24.81 -12.29
N SER A 333 -5.51 -24.87 -11.74
CA SER A 333 -6.27 -26.11 -11.50
C SER A 333 -6.29 -27.09 -12.68
N ARG A 334 -6.38 -26.59 -13.92
CA ARG A 334 -6.42 -27.41 -15.14
C ARG A 334 -5.14 -28.21 -15.40
N THR A 335 -4.01 -27.77 -14.86
CA THR A 335 -2.71 -28.42 -15.04
C THR A 335 -2.28 -29.26 -13.84
N ILE A 336 -3.10 -29.28 -12.77
CA ILE A 336 -2.78 -29.97 -11.51
C ILE A 336 -3.39 -31.37 -11.53
N GLU A 337 -2.64 -32.35 -11.03
CA GLU A 337 -3.11 -33.72 -10.86
C GLU A 337 -4.32 -33.79 -9.91
N ALA A 338 -5.30 -34.66 -10.20
CA ALA A 338 -6.57 -34.71 -9.49
C ALA A 338 -6.44 -34.89 -7.96
N HIS A 339 -5.46 -35.67 -7.50
CA HIS A 339 -5.19 -35.87 -6.07
C HIS A 339 -4.72 -34.57 -5.39
N SER A 340 -3.78 -33.87 -6.02
CA SER A 340 -3.26 -32.58 -5.54
C SER A 340 -4.32 -31.49 -5.54
N LEU A 341 -5.21 -31.51 -6.53
CA LEU A 341 -6.34 -30.57 -6.60
C LEU A 341 -7.39 -30.83 -5.51
N LEU A 342 -7.65 -32.10 -5.19
CA LEU A 342 -8.48 -32.47 -4.04
C LEU A 342 -7.86 -31.96 -2.73
N TYR A 343 -6.57 -32.16 -2.54
CA TYR A 343 -5.87 -31.66 -1.35
C TYR A 343 -5.97 -30.13 -1.23
N LEU A 344 -5.71 -29.40 -2.33
CA LEU A 344 -5.87 -27.95 -2.39
C LEU A 344 -7.29 -27.50 -2.02
N SER A 345 -8.32 -28.17 -2.55
CA SER A 345 -9.72 -27.83 -2.26
C SER A 345 -10.09 -28.02 -0.77
N LYS A 346 -9.49 -29.02 -0.10
CA LYS A 346 -9.68 -29.24 1.34
C LYS A 346 -9.03 -28.14 2.16
N ILE A 347 -7.85 -27.66 1.76
CA ILE A 347 -7.19 -26.52 2.42
C ILE A 347 -8.01 -25.26 2.28
N ILE A 348 -8.47 -24.95 1.05
CA ILE A 348 -9.32 -23.77 0.80
C ILE A 348 -10.58 -23.83 1.67
N TYR A 349 -11.22 -25.00 1.77
CA TYR A 349 -12.36 -25.19 2.65
C TYR A 349 -12.01 -24.98 4.12
N SER A 350 -10.91 -25.56 4.62
CA SER A 350 -10.50 -25.36 6.02
C SER A 350 -10.22 -23.90 6.37
N LEU A 351 -9.66 -23.13 5.42
CA LEU A 351 -9.37 -21.70 5.61
C LEU A 351 -10.61 -20.83 5.46
N SER A 352 -11.76 -21.39 5.08
CA SER A 352 -13.03 -20.64 4.97
C SER A 352 -13.76 -20.54 6.31
N ASP A 353 -13.31 -21.25 7.34
CA ASP A 353 -13.97 -21.31 8.64
C ASP A 353 -13.70 -20.05 9.50
N PRO A 354 -14.71 -19.21 9.79
CA PRO A 354 -14.57 -17.99 10.60
C PRO A 354 -14.16 -18.25 12.04
N GLU A 355 -14.38 -19.45 12.55
CA GLU A 355 -14.10 -19.79 13.94
C GLU A 355 -12.61 -20.00 14.19
N THR A 356 -11.94 -20.65 13.22
CA THR A 356 -10.54 -21.08 13.31
C THR A 356 -9.57 -20.20 12.53
N THR A 357 -10.06 -19.40 11.58
CA THR A 357 -9.22 -18.67 10.62
C THR A 357 -9.49 -17.16 10.65
N ASP A 358 -8.44 -16.34 10.55
CA ASP A 358 -8.56 -14.88 10.52
C ASP A 358 -9.07 -14.33 9.17
N VAL A 359 -9.54 -13.08 9.18
CA VAL A 359 -10.16 -12.40 8.02
C VAL A 359 -9.24 -12.42 6.78
N ASP A 360 -7.92 -12.19 6.93
CA ASP A 360 -7.00 -12.16 5.78
C ASP A 360 -6.87 -13.54 5.13
N MET A 361 -6.87 -14.60 5.92
CA MET A 361 -6.79 -15.97 5.40
C MET A 361 -8.11 -16.40 4.75
N ARG A 362 -9.26 -15.99 5.28
CA ARG A 362 -10.58 -16.20 4.65
C ARG A 362 -10.71 -15.42 3.34
N TYR A 363 -10.17 -14.20 3.27
CA TYR A 363 -10.06 -13.44 2.03
C TYR A 363 -9.23 -14.20 0.97
N ILE A 364 -8.12 -14.82 1.37
CA ILE A 364 -7.29 -15.66 0.48
C ILE A 364 -8.01 -16.93 0.04
N ALA A 365 -8.73 -17.59 0.96
CA ALA A 365 -9.58 -18.75 0.63
C ALA A 365 -10.64 -18.37 -0.40
N THR A 366 -11.25 -17.19 -0.26
CA THR A 366 -12.23 -16.64 -1.19
C THR A 366 -11.64 -16.40 -2.58
N LEU A 367 -10.46 -15.77 -2.66
CA LEU A 367 -9.75 -15.62 -3.94
C LEU A 367 -9.48 -16.98 -4.58
N ALA A 368 -8.93 -17.93 -3.83
CA ALA A 368 -8.59 -19.25 -4.35
C ALA A 368 -9.83 -20.03 -4.83
N ASN A 369 -10.93 -19.98 -4.08
CA ASN A 369 -12.18 -20.61 -4.47
C ASN A 369 -12.77 -20.00 -5.74
N ASN A 370 -12.68 -18.67 -5.89
CA ASN A 370 -13.07 -17.96 -7.11
C ASN A 370 -12.20 -18.36 -8.32
N GLU A 371 -10.92 -18.65 -8.12
CA GLU A 371 -10.05 -19.16 -9.18
C GLU A 371 -10.42 -20.59 -9.59
N LEU A 372 -10.73 -21.48 -8.63
CA LEU A 372 -11.26 -22.81 -8.94
C LEU A 372 -12.55 -22.72 -9.78
N ALA A 373 -13.44 -21.79 -9.42
CA ALA A 373 -14.70 -21.52 -10.13
C ALA A 373 -14.53 -21.17 -11.62
N ASN A 374 -13.38 -20.61 -12.03
CA ASN A 374 -13.10 -20.34 -13.44
C ASN A 374 -13.00 -21.62 -14.30
N SER A 375 -12.63 -22.72 -13.66
CA SER A 375 -12.41 -24.06 -14.24
C SER A 375 -13.45 -25.10 -13.80
N PHE A 376 -14.55 -24.67 -13.18
CA PHE A 376 -15.45 -25.54 -12.43
C PHE A 376 -15.93 -26.78 -13.20
N ASN A 377 -16.22 -26.62 -14.49
CA ASN A 377 -16.73 -27.70 -15.35
C ASN A 377 -15.74 -28.87 -15.51
N THR A 378 -14.43 -28.63 -15.34
CA THR A 378 -13.39 -29.68 -15.49
C THR A 378 -13.03 -30.34 -14.16
N LEU A 379 -13.59 -29.88 -13.04
CA LEU A 379 -13.28 -30.39 -11.71
C LEU A 379 -14.05 -31.68 -11.41
N SER A 380 -13.48 -32.54 -10.56
CA SER A 380 -14.21 -33.70 -10.02
C SER A 380 -15.30 -33.26 -9.04
N ASP A 381 -16.34 -34.09 -8.88
CA ASP A 381 -17.47 -33.73 -8.02
C ASP A 381 -17.06 -33.50 -6.56
N ILE A 382 -16.09 -34.25 -6.03
CA ILE A 382 -15.57 -34.03 -4.67
C ILE A 382 -14.94 -32.64 -4.51
N VAL A 383 -14.18 -32.18 -5.51
CA VAL A 383 -13.58 -30.82 -5.51
C VAL A 383 -14.68 -29.77 -5.61
N LYS A 384 -15.70 -30.00 -6.45
CA LYS A 384 -16.86 -29.12 -6.58
C LYS A 384 -17.64 -29.01 -5.26
N ILE A 385 -17.84 -30.12 -4.55
CA ILE A 385 -18.49 -30.14 -3.23
C ILE A 385 -17.71 -29.26 -2.25
N ASN A 386 -16.39 -29.45 -2.11
CA ASN A 386 -15.57 -28.61 -1.22
C ASN A 386 -15.64 -27.12 -1.60
N SER A 387 -15.63 -26.82 -2.89
CA SER A 387 -15.68 -25.45 -3.39
C SER A 387 -17.04 -24.78 -3.11
N ILE A 388 -18.14 -25.52 -3.24
CA ILE A 388 -19.49 -25.06 -2.91
C ILE A 388 -19.63 -24.86 -1.40
N LYS A 389 -19.15 -25.81 -0.57
CA LYS A 389 -19.13 -25.66 0.89
C LYS A 389 -18.38 -24.40 1.31
N SER A 390 -17.19 -24.18 0.73
CA SER A 390 -16.40 -22.96 0.95
C SER A 390 -17.20 -21.70 0.59
N ALA A 391 -17.86 -21.70 -0.58
CA ALA A 391 -18.68 -20.56 -1.01
C ALA A 391 -19.88 -20.31 -0.08
N VAL A 392 -20.58 -21.36 0.36
CA VAL A 392 -21.69 -21.25 1.30
C VAL A 392 -21.25 -20.62 2.62
N THR A 393 -20.10 -21.03 3.17
CA THR A 393 -19.55 -20.43 4.39
C THR A 393 -19.15 -18.97 4.18
N LEU A 394 -18.40 -18.67 3.12
CA LEU A 394 -17.84 -17.33 2.86
C LEU A 394 -18.88 -16.29 2.39
N LEU A 395 -19.98 -16.70 1.76
CA LEU A 395 -21.09 -15.79 1.42
C LEU A 395 -21.84 -15.30 2.66
N GLN A 396 -21.63 -15.97 3.79
CA GLN A 396 -22.18 -15.64 5.09
C GLN A 396 -21.10 -15.11 6.04
N ASP A 397 -19.87 -14.82 5.57
CA ASP A 397 -18.77 -14.29 6.40
C ASP A 397 -19.19 -12.99 7.11
N GLU A 398 -18.57 -12.64 8.23
CA GLU A 398 -18.83 -11.39 8.94
C GLU A 398 -18.33 -10.17 8.16
N ASP A 399 -17.24 -10.34 7.41
CA ASP A 399 -16.58 -9.29 6.67
C ASP A 399 -17.29 -9.06 5.32
N GLU A 400 -17.68 -7.81 5.08
CA GLU A 400 -18.41 -7.42 3.88
C GLU A 400 -17.59 -7.63 2.60
N ASP A 401 -16.30 -7.31 2.63
CA ASP A 401 -15.41 -7.44 1.47
C ASP A 401 -15.27 -8.91 1.08
N ILE A 402 -15.21 -9.82 2.06
CA ILE A 402 -15.20 -11.28 1.81
C ILE A 402 -16.50 -11.72 1.14
N ARG A 403 -17.66 -11.34 1.67
CA ARG A 403 -18.97 -11.73 1.10
C ARG A 403 -19.11 -11.26 -0.35
N TYR A 404 -18.80 -9.99 -0.63
CA TYR A 404 -18.88 -9.43 -1.98
C TYR A 404 -17.84 -10.04 -2.93
N LEU A 405 -16.63 -10.31 -2.45
CA LEU A 405 -15.63 -11.02 -3.24
C LEU A 405 -16.11 -12.45 -3.59
N CYS A 406 -16.70 -13.16 -2.63
CA CYS A 406 -17.20 -14.53 -2.81
C CYS A 406 -18.35 -14.60 -3.82
N ALA A 407 -19.13 -13.54 -3.98
CA ALA A 407 -20.18 -13.46 -5.01
C ALA A 407 -19.65 -13.65 -6.45
N SER A 408 -18.35 -13.43 -6.69
CA SER A 408 -17.70 -13.75 -7.96
C SER A 408 -17.69 -15.25 -8.28
N PHE A 409 -17.83 -16.13 -7.30
CA PHE A 409 -17.85 -17.59 -7.49
C PHE A 409 -18.91 -18.01 -8.50
N TYR A 410 -20.16 -17.63 -8.27
CA TYR A 410 -21.27 -17.95 -9.17
C TYR A 410 -21.12 -17.28 -10.54
N ARG A 411 -20.67 -16.02 -10.56
CA ARG A 411 -20.37 -15.29 -11.79
C ARG A 411 -19.36 -16.04 -12.65
N ASN A 412 -18.30 -16.56 -12.04
CA ASN A 412 -17.22 -17.26 -12.73
C ASN A 412 -17.68 -18.62 -13.30
N ILE A 413 -18.62 -19.30 -12.64
CA ILE A 413 -19.23 -20.55 -13.13
C ILE A 413 -20.19 -20.28 -14.29
N LYS A 414 -21.14 -19.36 -14.10
CA LYS A 414 -22.19 -19.06 -15.10
C LYS A 414 -21.75 -18.07 -16.17
N LYS A 415 -20.52 -17.56 -16.10
CA LYS A 415 -19.93 -16.57 -17.03
C LYS A 415 -20.82 -15.32 -17.18
N GLN A 416 -21.41 -14.86 -16.09
CA GLN A 416 -22.25 -13.65 -16.08
C GLN A 416 -21.40 -12.38 -16.09
N LYS A 417 -21.93 -11.29 -16.67
CA LYS A 417 -21.22 -10.00 -16.71
C LYS A 417 -21.31 -9.24 -15.39
N VAL A 418 -22.38 -9.43 -14.61
CA VAL A 418 -22.68 -8.67 -13.40
C VAL A 418 -22.49 -9.55 -12.17
N ILE A 419 -21.92 -8.98 -11.11
CA ILE A 419 -21.86 -9.62 -9.78
C ILE A 419 -23.22 -9.46 -9.12
N LEU A 420 -23.82 -10.57 -8.70
CA LEU A 420 -25.09 -10.56 -7.97
C LEU A 420 -24.83 -10.28 -6.49
N GLN A 421 -25.86 -9.82 -5.78
CA GLN A 421 -25.81 -9.66 -4.33
C GLN A 421 -25.47 -10.99 -3.63
N PRO A 422 -24.60 -11.01 -2.59
CA PRO A 422 -24.15 -12.24 -1.94
C PRO A 422 -25.29 -13.17 -1.51
N TYR A 423 -26.36 -12.61 -0.93
CA TYR A 423 -27.55 -13.38 -0.54
C TYR A 423 -28.24 -14.09 -1.72
N ILE A 424 -28.35 -13.41 -2.87
CA ILE A 424 -28.91 -14.00 -4.09
C ILE A 424 -27.99 -15.11 -4.60
N VAL A 425 -26.67 -14.93 -4.50
CA VAL A 425 -25.69 -15.95 -4.88
C VAL A 425 -25.86 -17.18 -4.01
N LEU A 426 -25.95 -17.02 -2.68
CA LEU A 426 -26.14 -18.10 -1.72
C LEU A 426 -27.34 -18.96 -2.10
N GLN A 427 -28.51 -18.33 -2.32
CA GLN A 427 -29.72 -19.04 -2.74
C GLN A 427 -29.52 -19.79 -4.06
N LYS A 428 -28.84 -19.18 -5.04
CA LYS A 428 -28.65 -19.78 -6.37
C LYS A 428 -27.72 -20.98 -6.36
N ILE A 429 -26.61 -20.93 -5.59
CA ILE A 429 -25.61 -22.00 -5.59
C ILE A 429 -26.10 -23.27 -4.87
N VAL A 430 -27.17 -23.18 -4.09
CA VAL A 430 -27.80 -24.32 -3.38
C VAL A 430 -29.12 -24.77 -4.03
N THR A 431 -29.42 -24.35 -5.26
CA THR A 431 -30.61 -24.84 -5.98
C THR A 431 -30.37 -26.18 -6.67
N CYS A 432 -31.39 -27.05 -6.70
CA CYS A 432 -31.33 -28.33 -7.40
C CYS A 432 -30.96 -28.15 -8.89
N GLU A 433 -31.60 -27.20 -9.58
CA GLU A 433 -31.31 -26.86 -10.99
C GLU A 433 -29.83 -26.49 -11.21
N PHE A 434 -29.27 -25.64 -10.33
CA PHE A 434 -27.86 -25.26 -10.42
C PHE A 434 -26.94 -26.47 -10.21
N LEU A 435 -27.18 -27.26 -9.16
CA LEU A 435 -26.31 -28.38 -8.79
C LEU A 435 -26.38 -29.52 -9.81
N GLN A 436 -27.55 -29.82 -10.36
CA GLN A 436 -27.71 -30.76 -11.47
C GLN A 436 -26.96 -30.30 -12.71
N SER A 437 -26.87 -28.99 -12.96
CA SER A 437 -26.16 -28.45 -14.13
C SER A 437 -24.63 -28.50 -14.04
N ILE A 438 -24.05 -28.74 -12.86
CA ILE A 438 -22.59 -28.65 -12.65
C ILE A 438 -21.95 -29.97 -12.20
N PHE A 439 -22.67 -30.88 -11.54
CA PHE A 439 -22.14 -32.18 -11.13
C PHE A 439 -22.14 -33.19 -12.26
N VAL A 440 -21.14 -34.08 -12.27
CA VAL A 440 -21.08 -35.22 -13.20
C VAL A 440 -22.03 -36.33 -12.76
N THR A 441 -22.15 -36.54 -11.44
CA THR A 441 -23.04 -37.50 -10.79
C THR A 441 -24.00 -36.78 -9.83
N PRO A 442 -25.04 -36.08 -10.34
CA PRO A 442 -25.87 -35.19 -9.53
C PRO A 442 -26.50 -35.83 -8.31
N GLU A 443 -27.13 -37.01 -8.43
CA GLU A 443 -27.85 -37.66 -7.32
C GLU A 443 -26.94 -37.89 -6.10
N ASN A 444 -25.83 -38.62 -6.30
CA ASN A 444 -24.87 -38.91 -5.25
C ASN A 444 -24.16 -37.65 -4.71
N SER A 445 -23.81 -36.74 -5.61
CA SER A 445 -23.06 -35.53 -5.25
C SER A 445 -23.91 -34.53 -4.47
N ILE A 446 -25.19 -34.36 -4.83
CA ILE A 446 -26.13 -33.51 -4.10
C ILE A 446 -26.40 -34.13 -2.73
N GLN A 447 -26.61 -35.45 -2.64
CA GLN A 447 -26.80 -36.13 -1.37
C GLN A 447 -25.59 -35.92 -0.42
N THR A 448 -24.36 -36.06 -0.96
CA THR A 448 -23.12 -35.84 -0.21
C THR A 448 -23.00 -34.39 0.25
N LEU A 449 -23.28 -33.42 -0.64
CA LEU A 449 -23.26 -32.00 -0.30
C LEU A 449 -24.27 -31.67 0.82
N VAL A 450 -25.50 -32.18 0.73
CA VAL A 450 -26.55 -31.97 1.74
C VAL A 450 -26.11 -32.50 3.09
N GLN A 451 -25.59 -33.73 3.15
CA GLN A 451 -25.09 -34.32 4.39
C GLN A 451 -23.96 -33.49 5.00
N ASP A 452 -22.97 -33.11 4.17
CA ASP A 452 -21.83 -32.30 4.60
C ASP A 452 -22.25 -30.92 5.14
N LEU A 453 -23.21 -30.26 4.48
CA LEU A 453 -23.72 -28.95 4.90
C LEU A 453 -24.55 -29.05 6.19
N LEU A 454 -25.34 -30.12 6.37
CA LEU A 454 -26.08 -30.38 7.61
C LEU A 454 -25.14 -30.56 8.79
N VAL A 455 -24.10 -31.39 8.65
CA VAL A 455 -23.10 -31.60 9.72
C VAL A 455 -22.45 -30.27 10.11
N THR A 456 -21.99 -29.50 9.13
CA THR A 456 -21.35 -28.21 9.36
C THR A 456 -22.29 -27.21 10.07
N SER A 457 -23.56 -27.17 9.66
CA SER A 457 -24.57 -26.26 10.24
C SER A 457 -24.98 -26.65 11.67
N LEU A 458 -25.01 -27.96 11.96
CA LEU A 458 -25.32 -28.48 13.30
C LEU A 458 -24.16 -28.22 14.28
N ASP A 459 -22.91 -28.40 13.84
CA ASP A 459 -21.73 -28.10 14.65
C ASP A 459 -21.67 -26.62 15.06
N SER A 460 -22.11 -25.71 14.18
CA SER A 460 -22.22 -24.28 14.51
C SER A 460 -23.31 -23.93 15.53
N LYS A 461 -24.41 -24.70 15.62
CA LYS A 461 -25.48 -24.48 16.62
C LYS A 461 -25.08 -24.93 18.03
N CYS A 462 -24.13 -25.86 18.15
CA CYS A 462 -23.77 -26.50 19.42
C CYS A 462 -22.69 -25.74 20.23
N LYS A 463 -22.17 -24.61 19.73
CA LYS A 463 -21.25 -23.76 20.50
C LYS A 463 -22.07 -22.85 21.42
N GLY A 464 -21.93 -23.08 22.72
CA GLY A 464 -22.80 -22.57 23.77
C GLY A 464 -23.09 -21.08 23.65
N CYS A 465 -24.37 -20.72 23.51
CA CYS A 465 -24.80 -19.36 23.79
C CYS A 465 -24.77 -19.17 25.31
N ASP A 466 -23.97 -18.22 25.79
CA ASP A 466 -24.12 -17.72 27.15
C ASP A 466 -25.44 -16.92 27.21
N GLU A 467 -26.47 -17.55 27.77
CA GLU A 467 -27.83 -17.03 27.88
C GLU A 467 -27.91 -15.69 28.67
N TYR A 468 -26.85 -15.30 29.37
CA TYR A 468 -26.81 -14.11 30.23
C TYR A 468 -26.12 -12.90 29.61
N ASN A 469 -25.48 -13.06 28.44
CA ASN A 469 -24.90 -11.94 27.72
C ASN A 469 -25.50 -11.83 26.31
N PRO A 470 -26.28 -10.77 26.03
CA PRO A 470 -26.91 -10.57 24.71
C PRO A 470 -25.88 -10.26 23.60
N PHE A 471 -24.58 -10.16 23.94
CA PHE A 471 -23.46 -9.99 23.03
C PHE A 471 -22.51 -11.21 23.00
N THR A 472 -22.73 -12.26 23.79
CA THR A 472 -22.06 -13.57 23.65
C THR A 472 -22.78 -14.39 22.59
N ASN A 473 -22.69 -13.93 21.35
CA ASN A 473 -22.60 -14.89 20.27
C ASN A 473 -21.16 -15.41 20.33
N ASP A 474 -20.95 -16.60 20.90
CA ASP A 474 -19.64 -17.27 20.88
C ASP A 474 -19.21 -17.62 19.44
N SER A 475 -20.08 -17.41 18.44
CA SER A 475 -19.66 -17.36 17.05
C SER A 475 -19.02 -16.02 16.73
N LYS A 476 -17.81 -16.07 16.15
CA LYS A 476 -17.14 -14.90 15.59
C LYS A 476 -17.87 -14.30 14.39
N ASN A 477 -18.94 -14.93 13.89
CA ASN A 477 -19.66 -14.51 12.70
C ASN A 477 -21.14 -14.22 12.97
N ILE A 478 -21.45 -12.96 13.34
CA ILE A 478 -22.81 -12.51 13.65
C ILE A 478 -23.77 -12.48 12.44
N TYR A 479 -23.26 -12.66 11.22
CA TYR A 479 -24.04 -12.66 9.97
C TYR A 479 -24.33 -14.08 9.45
N MET A 480 -23.89 -15.11 10.17
CA MET A 480 -24.19 -16.49 9.80
C MET A 480 -25.64 -16.84 10.15
N GLU A 481 -26.53 -16.71 9.17
CA GLU A 481 -27.95 -17.04 9.30
C GLU A 481 -28.19 -18.56 9.19
N VAL A 482 -27.81 -19.31 10.23
CA VAL A 482 -27.86 -20.79 10.22
C VAL A 482 -29.26 -21.32 9.91
N ASP A 483 -30.32 -20.66 10.40
CA ASP A 483 -31.70 -21.08 10.13
C ASP A 483 -32.08 -20.91 8.65
N VAL A 484 -31.66 -19.82 8.01
CA VAL A 484 -31.86 -19.60 6.58
C VAL A 484 -31.11 -20.65 5.76
N LEU A 485 -29.88 -20.98 6.16
CA LEU A 485 -29.12 -22.05 5.52
C LEU A 485 -29.81 -23.41 5.66
N LEU A 486 -30.33 -23.75 6.85
CA LEU A 486 -31.06 -25.00 7.09
C LEU A 486 -32.33 -25.08 6.23
N GLU A 487 -33.09 -23.98 6.10
CA GLU A 487 -34.25 -23.92 5.21
C GLU A 487 -33.87 -24.16 3.74
N LEU A 488 -32.76 -23.58 3.29
CA LEU A 488 -32.23 -23.80 1.94
C LEU A 488 -31.81 -25.26 1.73
N ILE A 489 -31.17 -25.88 2.72
CA ILE A 489 -30.75 -27.29 2.67
C ILE A 489 -31.96 -28.22 2.64
N GLU A 490 -32.97 -28.01 3.50
CA GLU A 490 -34.18 -28.83 3.52
C GLU A 490 -34.99 -28.69 2.22
N LYS A 491 -35.03 -27.49 1.63
CA LYS A 491 -35.61 -27.29 0.31
C LYS A 491 -34.84 -28.08 -0.76
N LEU A 492 -33.51 -27.99 -0.77
CA LEU A 492 -32.67 -28.75 -1.71
C LEU A 492 -32.88 -30.26 -1.55
N LYS A 493 -32.96 -30.74 -0.31
CA LYS A 493 -33.23 -32.14 0.02
C LYS A 493 -34.56 -32.60 -0.57
N LYS A 494 -35.64 -31.82 -0.39
CA LYS A 494 -36.97 -32.11 -0.95
C LYS A 494 -37.01 -32.08 -2.48
N ASP A 495 -36.22 -31.21 -3.09
CA ASP A 495 -36.20 -31.01 -4.55
C ASP A 495 -35.28 -32.03 -5.27
N ALA A 496 -34.37 -32.71 -4.56
CA ALA A 496 -33.34 -33.56 -5.14
C ALA A 496 -33.33 -35.03 -4.67
N LEU A 497 -33.92 -35.33 -3.50
CA LEU A 497 -34.05 -36.65 -2.89
C LEU A 497 -35.52 -36.98 -2.65
#